data_AF-A0A895A6U4-F1
#
_entry.id   AF-A0A895A6U4-F1
#
_cell.length_a   1.000
_cell.length_b   1.000
_cell.length_c   1.000
_cell.angle_alpha   90.00
_cell.angle_beta   90.00
_cell.angle_gamma   90.00
#
_symmetry.space_group_name_H-M   'P 1'
#
loop_
_entity.id
_entity.type
_entity.pdbx_description
1 polymer ?
#
loop_
_entity_poly.entity_id
_entity_poly.type
_entity_poly.pdbx_seq_one_letter_code
_entity_poly.pdbx_strand_id
1 'polypeptide(L)' 'MSLKTFKTIKALAQLAGAIAGGYAMSQGAPPFATFILIATVVSGPEVLEYFIEAQGGGE' A
#
# COMPACT_ATOMS: atom_id res chain seq x y z
N MET A 1 18.50 5.21 -6.64
CA MET A 1 17.97 4.79 -5.32
C MET A 1 18.15 3.28 -5.20
N SER A 2 18.55 2.74 -4.04
CA SER A 2 18.68 1.28 -3.92
C SER A 2 17.30 0.61 -3.81
N LEU A 3 17.18 -0.65 -4.27
CA LEU A 3 15.97 -1.48 -4.14
C LEU A 3 15.50 -1.58 -2.68
N LYS A 4 16.45 -1.69 -1.74
CA LYS A 4 16.18 -1.69 -0.30
C LYS A 4 15.53 -0.39 0.14
N THR A 5 16.05 0.77 -0.29
CA THR A 5 15.48 2.08 0.04
C THR A 5 14.07 2.23 -0.51
N PHE A 6 13.82 1.79 -1.74
CA PHE A 6 12.48 1.81 -2.34
C PHE A 6 11.48 0.99 -1.51
N LYS A 7 11.81 -0.28 -1.21
CA LYS A 7 10.93 -1.17 -0.41
C LYS A 7 10.66 -0.60 0.99
N THR A 8 11.65 0.06 1.62
CA THR A 8 11.45 0.75 2.90
C THR A 8 10.47 1.91 2.79
N ILE A 9 10.61 2.80 1.80
CA ILE A 9 9.68 3.94 1.64
C ILE A 9 8.27 3.45 1.33
N LYS A 10 8.13 2.43 0.47
CA LYS A 10 6.85 1.79 0.15
C LYS A 10 6.16 1.30 1.43
N ALA A 11 6.86 0.52 2.26
CA ALA A 11 6.32 0.00 3.52
C ALA A 11 5.90 1.12 4.49
N LEU A 12 6.68 2.21 4.58
CA LEU A 12 6.34 3.36 5.41
C LEU A 12 5.10 4.10 4.89
N ALA A 13 4.94 4.25 3.57
CA ALA A 13 3.78 4.88 2.97
C ALA A 13 2.50 4.04 3.21
N GLN A 14 2.59 2.72 3.06
CA GLN A 14 1.49 1.78 3.34
C GLN A 14 1.09 1.83 4.83
N LEU A 15 2.07 1.88 5.73
CA LEU A 15 1.83 2.05 7.17
C LEU A 15 1.14 3.39 7.47
N ALA A 16 1.62 4.49 6.89
CA ALA A 16 1.01 5.81 7.06
C ALA A 16 -0.44 5.83 6.55
N GLY A 17 -0.71 5.20 5.40
CA GLY A 17 -2.07 5.06 4.86
C GLY A 17 -2.99 4.27 5.78
N ALA A 18 -2.52 3.16 6.35
CA ALA A 18 -3.29 2.37 7.30
C ALA A 18 -3.61 3.14 8.59
N ILE A 19 -2.63 3.86 9.15
CA ILE A 19 -2.83 4.70 10.34
C ILE A 19 -3.82 5.83 10.03
N ALA A 20 -3.65 6.52 8.89
CA ALA A 20 -4.54 7.61 8.49
C ALA A 20 -5.98 7.13 8.31
N GLY A 21 -6.18 5.95 7.73
CA GLY A 21 -7.52 5.37 7.62
C GLY A 21 -8.10 4.96 8.99
N GLY A 22 -7.29 4.36 9.87
CA GLY A 22 -7.70 4.12 11.26
C GLY A 22 -8.17 5.38 11.98
N TYR A 23 -7.40 6.46 11.83
CA TYR A 23 -7.76 7.77 12.37
C TYR A 23 -9.04 8.34 11.73
N ALA A 24 -9.19 8.23 10.41
CA ALA A 24 -10.39 8.70 9.72
C ALA A 24 -11.66 7.99 10.23
N MET A 25 -11.59 6.68 10.50
CA MET A 25 -12.71 5.94 11.12
C MET A 25 -13.02 6.46 12.52
N SER A 26 -12.01 6.83 13.31
CA SER A 26 -12.22 7.45 14.64
C SER A 26 -12.92 8.82 14.55
N GLN A 27 -12.76 9.52 13.43
CA GLN A 27 -13.41 10.80 13.15
C GLN A 27 -14.79 10.65 12.47
N GLY A 28 -15.33 9.42 12.37
CA GLY A 28 -16.65 9.13 11.82
C GLY A 28 -16.69 8.80 10.33
N ALA A 29 -15.54 8.59 9.68
CA ALA A 29 -15.53 8.10 8.29
C ALA A 29 -16.19 6.70 8.21
N PRO A 30 -16.98 6.41 7.16
CA PRO A 30 -17.63 5.10 7.00
C PRO A 30 -16.59 3.96 6.97
N PRO A 31 -16.64 3.00 7.92
CA PRO A 31 -15.59 1.99 8.05
C PRO A 31 -15.34 1.18 6.78
N PHE A 32 -16.40 0.79 6.08
CA PHE A 32 -16.30 0.01 4.84
C PHE A 32 -15.54 0.76 3.74
N ALA A 33 -15.86 2.04 3.53
CA ALA A 33 -15.17 2.87 2.55
C ALA A 33 -13.69 3.06 2.92
N THR A 34 -13.41 3.29 4.21
CA THR A 34 -12.05 3.44 4.70
C THR A 34 -11.23 2.15 4.57
N PHE A 35 -11.82 0.99 4.85
CA PHE A 35 -11.15 -0.30 4.65
C PHE A 35 -10.80 -0.55 3.18
N ILE A 36 -11.70 -0.24 2.25
CA ILE A 36 -11.43 -0.36 0.81
C ILE A 36 -10.25 0.52 0.39
N LEU A 37 -10.21 1.77 0.89
CA LEU A 37 -9.13 2.70 0.57
C LEU A 37 -7.79 2.25 1.15
N ILE A 38 -7.77 1.84 2.43
CA ILE A 38 -6.56 1.27 3.05
C ILE A 38 -6.09 0.04 2.26
N ALA A 39 -7.00 -0.90 1.97
CA ALA A 39 -6.67 -2.11 1.22
C ALA A 39 -6.04 -1.77 -0.13
N THR A 40 -6.61 -0.81 -0.87
CA THR A 40 -6.09 -0.36 -2.16
C THR A 40 -4.68 0.24 -2.03
N VAL A 41 -4.46 1.10 -1.05
CA VAL A 41 -3.14 1.73 -0.79
C VAL A 41 -2.10 0.70 -0.40
N VAL A 42 -2.48 -0.31 0.39
CA VAL A 42 -1.57 -1.36 0.86
C VAL A 42 -1.29 -2.37 -0.26
N SER A 43 -2.30 -2.92 -0.91
CA SER A 43 -2.12 -4.00 -1.89
C SER A 43 -1.73 -3.53 -3.27
N GLY A 44 -2.11 -2.32 -3.69
CA GLY A 44 -1.87 -1.82 -5.04
C GLY A 44 -0.39 -1.86 -5.45
N PRO A 45 0.53 -1.31 -4.66
CA PRO A 45 1.96 -1.37 -4.94
C PRO A 45 2.52 -2.79 -4.98
N GLU A 46 2.05 -3.71 -4.12
CA GLU A 46 2.51 -5.10 -4.10
C GLU A 46 2.07 -5.87 -5.34
N VAL A 47 0.82 -5.65 -5.77
CA VAL A 47 0.28 -6.26 -6.98
C VAL A 47 1.04 -5.76 -8.22
N LEU A 48 1.33 -4.46 -8.29
CA LEU A 48 2.11 -3.90 -9.38
C LEU A 48 3.55 -4.43 -9.38
N GLU A 49 4.20 -4.53 -8.21
CA GLU A 49 5.54 -5.10 -8.09
C GLU A 49 5.56 -6.56 -8.55
N TYR A 50 4.58 -7.37 -8.12
CA TYR A 50 4.44 -8.75 -8.58
C TYR A 50 4.30 -8.85 -10.10
N PHE A 51 3.48 -8.01 -10.73
CA PHE A 51 3.33 -8.02 -12.19
C PHE A 51 4.57 -7.55 -12.92
N ILE A 52 5.29 -6.56 -12.38
CA ILE A 52 6.56 -6.06 -12.96
C ILE A 52 7.65 -7.14 -12.84
N GLU A 53 7.78 -7.79 -11.67
CA GLU A 53 8.72 -8.89 -11.46
C GLU A 53 8.36 -10.10 -12.33
N ALA A 54 7.07 -10.42 -12.48
CA ALA A 54 6.60 -11.50 -13.34
C ALA A 54 6.83 -11.22 -14.84
N GLN A 55 6.69 -9.97 -15.29
CA GLN A 55 7.00 -9.58 -16.68
C GLN A 55 8.50 -9.47 -16.95
N GLY A 56 9.31 -9.12 -15.94
CA GLY A 56 10.76 -8.98 -16.06
C GLY A 56 11.56 -10.26 -15.83
N GLY A 57 10.94 -11.33 -15.31
CA GLY A 57 11.58 -12.60 -14.94
C GLY A 57 11.32 -13.77 -15.90
N GLY A 58 11.05 -13.49 -17.17
CA GLY A 58 10.80 -14.49 -18.23
C GLY A 58 12.00 -14.78 -19.14
N GLU A 59 13.22 -14.76 -18.61
CA GLU A 59 14.44 -15.30 -19.24
C GLU A 59 15.22 -16.19 -18.27
#